data_AF-B9STQ1-F1
#
_entry.id   AF-B9STQ1-F1
#
_cell.length_a   1.000
_cell.length_b   1.000
_cell.length_c   1.000
_cell.angle_alpha   90.00
_cell.angle_beta   90.00
_cell.angle_gamma   90.00
#
_symmetry.space_group_name_H-M   'P 1'
#
loop_
_entity.id
_entity.type
_entity.pdbx_description
1 polymer ?
#
loop_
_entity_poly.entity_id
_entity_poly.type
_entity_poly.pdbx_seq_one_letter_code
_entity_poly.pdbx_strand_id
1 'polypeptide(L)'
;MELLLGPSRLLRRQPLFTFFLISLLLSTSHGDVGTASQYSPPYLPTTCYDNDASQFPPNNLFAAAGDGIWDNGASCGREYLVRCISASVAGSCQPDQTIQVKIVDYAFSTPIPPSASGTTIILSETAFGIIANSSATSINIEFQQNCFLIVKSYAGYDRREEKYGANLMAHEAGKRKEDTKEISSANYL
;
A
#
# COMPACT_ATOMS: atom_id res chain seq x y z
N MET A 1 51.27 14.17 45.18
CA MET A 1 49.85 13.83 45.24
C MET A 1 49.41 13.57 43.81
N GLU A 2 49.41 12.29 43.42
CA GLU A 2 48.93 11.83 42.11
C GLU A 2 47.42 12.09 41.98
N LEU A 3 47.00 12.64 40.85
CA LEU A 3 45.62 12.53 40.37
C LEU A 3 45.66 12.14 38.90
N LEU A 4 45.76 10.83 38.66
CA LEU A 4 45.55 10.21 37.37
C LEU A 4 44.03 10.16 37.08
N LEU A 5 43.53 11.10 36.29
CA LEU A 5 42.23 10.97 35.62
C LEU A 5 42.48 10.49 34.18
N GLY A 6 42.35 9.19 33.96
CA GLY A 6 42.57 8.56 32.66
C GLY A 6 41.48 8.95 31.63
N PRO A 7 41.85 9.18 30.35
CA PRO A 7 40.87 9.48 29.32
C PRO A 7 40.16 8.19 28.88
N SER A 8 38.83 8.23 28.99
CA SER A 8 37.94 7.75 27.92
C SER A 8 38.00 6.25 27.56
N ARG A 9 37.82 5.34 28.53
CA ARG A 9 37.51 3.92 28.22
C ARG A 9 36.04 3.65 27.81
N LEU A 10 35.23 4.68 27.58
CA LEU A 10 33.81 4.51 27.23
C LEU A 10 33.55 4.31 25.72
N LEU A 11 34.50 4.62 24.84
CA LEU A 11 34.32 4.48 23.38
C LEU A 11 34.59 3.07 22.82
N ARG A 12 35.00 2.10 23.64
CA ARG A 12 35.44 0.76 23.16
C ARG A 12 34.37 -0.33 23.23
N ARG A 13 33.14 -0.03 23.63
CA ARG A 13 32.12 -1.08 23.93
C ARG A 13 30.72 -0.82 23.35
N GLN A 14 30.61 0.06 22.36
CA GLN A 14 29.33 0.43 21.76
C GLN A 14 29.09 -0.04 20.31
N PRO A 15 29.99 -0.77 19.59
CA PRO A 15 29.72 -1.07 18.18
C PRO A 15 28.54 -2.04 18.00
N LEU A 16 28.32 -2.97 18.94
CA LEU A 16 27.22 -3.95 18.90
C LEU A 16 25.84 -3.31 19.06
N PHE A 17 25.69 -2.34 19.95
CA PHE A 17 24.42 -1.64 20.17
C PHE A 17 24.10 -0.74 18.97
N THR A 18 25.10 -0.03 18.44
CA THR A 18 24.93 0.74 17.20
C THR A 18 24.61 -0.15 16.01
N PHE A 19 25.23 -1.35 15.89
CA PHE A 19 24.91 -2.29 14.80
C PHE A 19 23.48 -2.85 14.91
N PHE A 20 23.02 -3.15 16.13
CA PHE A 20 21.66 -3.61 16.39
C PHE A 20 20.62 -2.54 16.05
N LEU A 21 20.86 -1.28 16.43
CA LEU A 21 20.00 -0.16 16.04
C LEU A 21 20.01 0.10 14.53
N ILE A 22 21.17 0.00 13.86
CA ILE A 22 21.26 0.12 12.41
C ILE A 22 20.49 -1.01 11.70
N SER A 23 20.55 -2.25 12.20
CA SER A 23 19.79 -3.38 11.67
C SER A 23 18.28 -3.23 11.83
N LEU A 24 17.81 -2.56 12.88
CA LEU A 24 16.39 -2.24 13.08
C LEU A 24 15.90 -1.12 12.15
N LEU A 25 16.80 -0.23 11.71
CA LEU A 25 16.50 0.85 10.78
C LEU A 25 16.55 0.42 9.30
N LEU A 26 17.26 -0.67 9.01
CA LEU A 26 17.31 -1.30 7.68
C LEU A 26 16.04 -2.14 7.46
N SER A 27 14.95 -1.48 7.08
CA SER A 27 13.76 -2.17 6.56
C SER A 27 14.10 -2.76 5.20
N THR A 28 14.36 -4.06 5.13
CA THR A 28 14.49 -4.77 3.85
C THR A 28 13.09 -4.96 3.27
N SER A 29 12.70 -4.17 2.27
CA SER A 29 11.56 -4.56 1.44
C SER A 29 12.05 -5.64 0.48
N HIS A 30 11.48 -6.84 0.62
CA HIS A 30 11.72 -7.92 -0.32
C HIS A 30 10.68 -7.79 -1.43
N GLY A 31 11.14 -7.59 -2.66
CA GLY A 31 10.31 -7.79 -3.84
C GLY A 31 10.16 -9.28 -4.11
N ASP A 32 8.93 -9.72 -4.34
CA ASP A 32 8.63 -11.03 -4.90
C ASP A 32 8.68 -10.95 -6.43
N VAL A 33 8.91 -12.10 -7.06
CA VAL A 33 8.91 -12.23 -8.52
C VAL A 33 7.74 -13.06 -8.97
N GLY A 34 7.15 -12.67 -10.10
CA GLY A 34 6.00 -13.37 -10.66
C GLY A 34 5.79 -13.00 -12.11
N THR A 35 4.62 -13.34 -12.62
CA THR A 35 4.21 -13.00 -13.99
C THR A 35 3.06 -12.01 -13.97
N ALA A 36 3.02 -11.15 -14.98
CA ALA A 36 1.89 -10.30 -15.28
C ALA A 36 1.37 -10.54 -16.69
N SER A 37 0.08 -10.29 -16.86
CA SER A 37 -0.67 -10.40 -18.11
C SER A 37 -1.77 -9.33 -18.13
N GLN A 38 -2.56 -9.29 -19.19
CA GLN A 38 -3.55 -8.23 -19.43
C GLN A 38 -4.95 -8.61 -18.97
N TYR A 39 -5.62 -7.67 -18.30
CA TYR A 39 -7.03 -7.68 -17.93
C TYR A 39 -7.77 -6.75 -18.89
N SER A 40 -8.57 -7.34 -19.79
CA SER A 40 -9.40 -6.61 -20.75
C SER A 40 -10.83 -6.40 -20.24
N PRO A 41 -11.50 -5.29 -20.62
CA PRO A 41 -12.90 -5.07 -20.31
C PRO A 41 -13.81 -6.15 -20.92
N PRO A 42 -15.01 -6.39 -20.34
CA PRO A 42 -15.60 -5.66 -19.23
C PRO A 42 -14.99 -6.05 -17.87
N TYR A 43 -14.75 -5.05 -17.01
CA TYR A 43 -14.12 -5.23 -15.70
C TYR A 43 -15.09 -5.56 -14.57
N LEU A 44 -16.40 -5.52 -14.84
CA LEU A 44 -17.46 -5.83 -13.88
C LEU A 44 -18.26 -7.05 -14.38
N PRO A 45 -18.81 -7.86 -13.47
CA PRO A 45 -18.63 -7.79 -12.02
C PRO A 45 -17.25 -8.31 -11.59
N THR A 46 -16.79 -7.82 -10.44
CA THR A 46 -15.58 -8.31 -9.75
C THR A 46 -15.94 -9.23 -8.58
N THR A 47 -14.99 -10.01 -8.11
CA THR A 47 -15.13 -10.81 -6.89
C THR A 47 -15.03 -9.98 -5.61
N CYS A 48 -14.31 -8.85 -5.64
CA CYS A 48 -14.12 -8.05 -4.44
C CYS A 48 -15.38 -7.27 -4.06
N TYR A 49 -16.02 -6.61 -5.03
CA TYR A 49 -17.13 -5.69 -4.76
C TYR A 49 -18.23 -5.74 -5.85
N ASP A 50 -18.40 -6.89 -6.51
CA ASP A 50 -19.44 -7.14 -7.50
C ASP A 50 -19.48 -6.05 -8.60
N ASN A 51 -20.62 -5.36 -8.74
CA ASN A 51 -20.87 -4.34 -9.75
C ASN A 51 -20.51 -2.91 -9.30
N ASP A 52 -19.83 -2.75 -8.17
CA ASP A 52 -19.46 -1.42 -7.67
C ASP A 52 -18.32 -0.81 -8.51
N ALA A 53 -18.65 0.13 -9.39
CA ALA A 53 -17.66 0.83 -10.21
C ALA A 53 -16.77 1.79 -9.39
N SER A 54 -17.15 2.17 -8.17
CA SER A 54 -16.35 3.07 -7.32
C SER A 54 -15.08 2.41 -6.78
N GLN A 55 -14.96 1.08 -6.90
CA GLN A 55 -13.76 0.34 -6.50
C GLN A 55 -12.52 0.67 -7.35
N PHE A 56 -12.73 1.05 -8.61
CA PHE A 56 -11.65 1.32 -9.57
C PHE A 56 -11.03 2.69 -9.32
N PRO A 57 -9.71 2.80 -9.26
CA PRO A 57 -9.05 4.08 -9.16
C PRO A 57 -9.23 4.89 -10.46
N PRO A 58 -9.33 6.23 -10.41
CA PRO A 58 -9.67 7.08 -11.56
C PRO A 58 -8.62 7.07 -12.68
N ASN A 59 -7.39 6.65 -12.36
CA ASN A 59 -6.30 6.48 -13.32
C ASN A 59 -6.27 5.08 -13.98
N ASN A 60 -7.25 4.23 -13.67
CA ASN A 60 -7.33 2.84 -14.11
C ASN A 60 -6.08 2.00 -13.77
N LEU A 61 -5.35 2.33 -12.69
CA LEU A 61 -4.24 1.50 -12.21
C LEU A 61 -4.72 0.45 -11.22
N PHE A 62 -5.33 -0.60 -11.76
CA PHE A 62 -5.81 -1.74 -10.99
C PHE A 62 -5.43 -3.07 -11.63
N ALA A 63 -5.66 -4.15 -10.90
CA ALA A 63 -5.35 -5.51 -11.30
C ALA A 63 -6.30 -6.54 -10.68
N ALA A 64 -6.37 -7.72 -11.28
CA ALA A 64 -6.89 -8.94 -10.67
C ALA A 64 -5.73 -9.76 -10.06
N ALA A 65 -5.99 -10.40 -8.93
CA ALA A 65 -5.04 -11.29 -8.26
C ALA A 65 -5.15 -12.72 -8.83
N GLY A 66 -4.01 -13.34 -9.14
CA GLY A 66 -3.94 -14.79 -9.35
C GLY A 66 -3.88 -15.56 -8.04
N ASP A 67 -3.91 -16.89 -8.13
CA ASP A 67 -3.91 -17.81 -6.96
C ASP A 67 -2.86 -17.47 -5.91
N GLY A 68 -1.64 -17.21 -6.37
CA GLY A 68 -0.48 -17.00 -5.48
C GLY A 68 -0.61 -15.78 -4.57
N ILE A 69 -1.45 -14.81 -4.92
CA ILE A 69 -1.66 -13.60 -4.11
C ILE A 69 -3.12 -13.34 -3.78
N TRP A 70 -4.07 -14.22 -4.12
CA TRP A 70 -5.49 -13.98 -3.90
C TRP A 70 -5.86 -13.96 -2.40
N ASP A 71 -5.22 -14.82 -1.63
CA ASP A 71 -5.36 -14.90 -0.16
C ASP A 71 -6.83 -14.99 0.29
N ASN A 72 -7.62 -15.84 -0.39
CA ASN A 72 -9.05 -16.04 -0.13
C ASN A 72 -9.86 -14.73 -0.07
N GLY A 73 -9.49 -13.74 -0.90
CA GLY A 73 -10.15 -12.43 -0.96
C GLY A 73 -9.58 -11.38 -0.01
N ALA A 74 -8.67 -11.74 0.91
CA ALA A 74 -7.99 -10.77 1.77
C ALA A 74 -7.08 -9.81 0.98
N SER A 75 -6.84 -10.10 -0.30
CA SER A 75 -6.14 -9.19 -1.21
C SER A 75 -6.98 -8.07 -1.80
N CYS A 76 -8.31 -8.12 -1.67
CA CYS A 76 -9.16 -7.03 -2.14
C CYS A 76 -8.75 -5.68 -1.53
N GLY A 77 -8.47 -4.69 -2.39
CA GLY A 77 -8.02 -3.37 -1.99
C GLY A 77 -6.54 -3.27 -1.58
N ARG A 78 -5.78 -4.37 -1.55
CA ARG A 78 -4.32 -4.28 -1.39
C ARG A 78 -3.71 -3.54 -2.57
N GLU A 79 -2.67 -2.78 -2.29
CA GLU A 79 -1.89 -2.09 -3.30
C GLU A 79 -0.53 -2.75 -3.45
N TYR A 80 -0.05 -2.88 -4.69
CA TYR A 80 1.26 -3.41 -5.02
C TYR A 80 2.04 -2.39 -5.84
N LEU A 81 3.33 -2.25 -5.54
CA LEU A 81 4.28 -1.66 -6.47
C LEU A 81 4.73 -2.76 -7.43
N VAL A 82 4.66 -2.50 -8.73
CA VAL A 82 4.92 -3.49 -9.78
C VAL A 82 5.82 -2.87 -10.84
N ARG A 83 6.83 -3.61 -11.29
CA ARG A 83 7.69 -3.24 -12.41
C ARG A 83 7.99 -4.44 -13.29
N CYS A 84 8.18 -4.20 -14.59
CA CYS A 84 8.65 -5.23 -15.53
C CYS A 84 10.15 -5.47 -15.33
N ILE A 85 10.55 -6.74 -15.21
CA ILE A 85 11.97 -7.13 -15.09
C ILE A 85 12.49 -7.88 -16.31
N SER A 86 11.62 -8.62 -17.02
CA SER A 86 11.94 -9.25 -18.29
C SER A 86 10.67 -9.69 -19.03
N ALA A 87 10.82 -10.08 -20.29
CA ALA A 87 9.77 -10.68 -21.10
C ALA A 87 10.39 -11.68 -22.08
N SER A 88 9.57 -12.55 -22.68
CA SER A 88 10.00 -13.50 -23.71
C SER A 88 10.52 -12.78 -24.97
N VAL A 89 9.91 -11.65 -25.32
CA VAL A 89 10.35 -10.77 -26.40
C VAL A 89 11.21 -9.66 -25.82
N ALA A 90 12.45 -9.56 -26.31
CA ALA A 90 13.39 -8.54 -25.87
C ALA A 90 12.87 -7.13 -26.17
N GLY A 91 13.06 -6.19 -25.24
CA GLY A 91 12.60 -4.81 -25.37
C GLY A 91 11.11 -4.59 -25.07
N SER A 92 10.38 -5.61 -24.61
CA SER A 92 8.97 -5.43 -24.22
C SER A 92 8.77 -4.65 -22.93
N CYS A 93 9.70 -4.71 -21.97
CA CYS A 93 9.60 -3.93 -20.73
C CYS A 93 9.88 -2.45 -21.02
N GLN A 94 9.07 -1.57 -20.43
CA GLN A 94 9.37 -0.14 -20.40
C GLN A 94 10.42 0.13 -19.30
N PRO A 95 11.53 0.80 -19.62
CA PRO A 95 12.62 1.02 -18.68
C PRO A 95 12.20 1.96 -17.54
N ASP A 96 12.69 1.66 -16.33
CA ASP A 96 12.57 2.49 -15.12
C ASP A 96 11.13 2.84 -14.70
N GLN A 97 10.14 2.07 -15.16
CA GLN A 97 8.74 2.23 -14.76
C GLN A 97 8.39 1.31 -13.58
N THR A 98 7.91 1.91 -12.50
CA THR A 98 7.26 1.20 -11.39
C THR A 98 5.91 1.86 -11.15
N ILE A 99 4.85 1.07 -11.15
CA ILE A 99 3.48 1.55 -10.96
C ILE A 99 2.90 1.01 -9.66
N GLN A 100 1.98 1.76 -9.07
CA GLN A 100 1.16 1.29 -7.98
C GLN A 100 -0.19 0.82 -8.53
N VAL A 101 -0.57 -0.42 -8.25
CA VAL A 101 -1.86 -0.98 -8.65
C VAL A 101 -2.67 -1.47 -7.46
N LYS A 102 -3.98 -1.26 -7.50
CA LYS A 102 -4.94 -1.79 -6.53
C LYS A 102 -5.53 -3.11 -7.01
N ILE A 103 -5.59 -4.12 -6.15
CA ILE A 103 -6.32 -5.37 -6.44
C ILE A 103 -7.82 -5.12 -6.32
N VAL A 104 -8.55 -5.39 -7.39
CA VAL A 104 -10.01 -5.20 -7.47
C VAL A 104 -10.74 -6.49 -7.83
N ASP A 105 -10.04 -7.56 -8.22
CA ASP A 105 -10.68 -8.80 -8.67
C ASP A 105 -9.81 -10.04 -8.46
N TYR A 106 -10.38 -11.21 -8.76
CA TYR A 106 -9.72 -12.50 -8.78
C TYR A 106 -9.69 -13.08 -10.20
N ALA A 107 -8.53 -13.62 -10.60
CA ALA A 107 -8.27 -14.00 -11.99
C ALA A 107 -9.17 -15.13 -12.55
N PHE A 108 -9.75 -15.97 -11.69
CA PHE A 108 -10.55 -17.12 -12.13
C PHE A 108 -12.04 -16.81 -12.27
N SER A 109 -12.48 -15.66 -11.76
CA SER A 109 -13.87 -15.21 -11.81
C SER A 109 -14.08 -14.12 -12.86
N THR A 110 -13.02 -13.66 -13.53
CA THR A 110 -13.14 -12.71 -14.62
C THR A 110 -13.93 -13.34 -15.78
N PRO A 111 -14.86 -12.60 -16.42
CA PRO A 111 -15.61 -13.11 -17.57
C PRO A 111 -14.71 -13.47 -18.75
N ILE A 112 -13.60 -12.73 -18.89
CA ILE A 112 -12.60 -12.92 -19.93
C ILE A 112 -11.33 -13.48 -19.28
N PRO A 113 -10.80 -14.62 -19.76
CA PRO A 113 -9.55 -15.15 -19.27
C PRO A 113 -8.39 -14.18 -19.49
N PRO A 114 -7.40 -14.14 -18.59
CA PRO A 114 -6.20 -13.34 -18.79
C PRO A 114 -5.43 -13.79 -20.04
N SER A 115 -4.60 -12.90 -20.60
CA SER A 115 -3.78 -13.22 -21.79
C SER A 115 -2.75 -14.34 -21.56
N ALA A 116 -2.50 -14.70 -20.30
CA ALA A 116 -1.74 -15.89 -19.91
C ALA A 116 -2.31 -16.55 -18.64
N SER A 117 -2.42 -17.88 -18.64
CA SER A 117 -2.88 -18.68 -17.50
C SER A 117 -1.86 -18.68 -16.36
N GLY A 118 -2.32 -18.86 -15.12
CA GLY A 118 -1.43 -18.95 -13.94
C GLY A 118 -0.64 -17.68 -13.66
N THR A 119 -1.12 -16.53 -14.16
CA THR A 119 -0.49 -15.23 -13.93
C THR A 119 -0.61 -14.82 -12.47
N THR A 120 0.46 -14.27 -11.89
CA THR A 120 0.44 -13.75 -10.51
C THR A 120 -0.41 -12.49 -10.36
N ILE A 121 -0.21 -11.49 -11.22
CA ILE A 121 -0.96 -10.21 -11.22
C ILE A 121 -1.47 -9.91 -12.64
N ILE A 122 -2.79 -9.85 -12.82
CA ILE A 122 -3.38 -9.56 -14.13
C ILE A 122 -3.70 -8.07 -14.15
N LEU A 123 -2.87 -7.29 -14.82
CA LEU A 123 -2.94 -5.83 -14.85
C LEU A 123 -4.01 -5.36 -15.83
N SER A 124 -4.78 -4.34 -15.47
CA SER A 124 -5.59 -3.60 -16.46
C SER A 124 -4.74 -3.18 -17.66
N GLU A 125 -5.38 -3.06 -18.83
CA GLU A 125 -4.69 -2.63 -20.06
C GLU A 125 -3.91 -1.31 -19.88
N THR A 126 -4.47 -0.39 -19.09
CA THR A 126 -3.80 0.89 -18.75
C THR A 126 -2.53 0.65 -17.92
N ALA A 127 -2.62 -0.15 -16.86
CA ALA A 127 -1.47 -0.46 -16.01
C ALA A 127 -0.38 -1.24 -16.77
N PHE A 128 -0.78 -2.24 -17.56
CA PHE A 128 0.15 -3.05 -18.36
C PHE A 128 0.91 -2.19 -19.36
N GLY A 129 0.21 -1.32 -20.09
CA GLY A 129 0.79 -0.44 -21.11
C GLY A 129 1.83 0.57 -20.58
N ILE A 130 1.82 0.86 -19.27
CA ILE A 130 2.83 1.73 -18.66
C ILE A 130 4.15 0.99 -18.45
N ILE A 131 4.13 -0.28 -18.05
CA ILE A 131 5.35 -1.02 -17.70
C ILE A 131 5.82 -1.97 -18.81
N ALA A 132 5.00 -2.23 -19.82
CA ALA A 132 5.35 -3.08 -20.94
C ALA A 132 4.60 -2.70 -22.23
N ASN A 133 5.12 -3.17 -23.36
CA ASN A 133 4.45 -3.10 -24.65
C ASN A 133 3.16 -3.94 -24.62
N SER A 134 2.01 -3.35 -24.95
CA SER A 134 0.69 -4.02 -24.96
C SER A 134 0.57 -5.21 -25.92
N SER A 135 1.51 -5.39 -26.85
CA SER A 135 1.58 -6.59 -27.69
C SER A 135 2.12 -7.82 -26.96
N ALA A 136 2.77 -7.66 -25.80
CA ALA A 136 3.25 -8.77 -25.00
C ALA A 136 2.08 -9.51 -24.32
N THR A 137 2.04 -10.83 -24.49
CA THR A 137 1.02 -11.69 -23.85
C THR A 137 1.26 -11.87 -22.35
N SER A 138 2.53 -11.89 -21.94
CA SER A 138 2.95 -11.94 -20.55
C SER A 138 4.34 -11.33 -20.37
N ILE A 139 4.61 -10.86 -19.16
CA ILE A 139 5.89 -10.31 -18.73
C ILE A 139 6.24 -10.88 -17.36
N ASN A 140 7.53 -10.96 -17.05
CA ASN A 140 8.00 -11.22 -15.70
C ASN A 140 8.07 -9.90 -14.96
N ILE A 141 7.54 -9.88 -13.74
CA ILE A 141 7.49 -8.70 -12.89
C ILE A 141 8.21 -8.96 -11.57
N GLU A 142 8.76 -7.89 -11.02
CA GLU A 142 8.97 -7.79 -9.58
C GLU A 142 7.80 -7.00 -9.01
N PHE A 143 7.28 -7.47 -7.88
CA PHE A 143 6.21 -6.81 -7.17
C PHE A 143 6.42 -6.87 -5.66
N GLN A 144 5.91 -5.85 -4.97
CA GLN A 144 5.91 -5.83 -3.52
C GLN A 144 4.63 -5.18 -3.03
N GLN A 145 4.05 -5.72 -1.95
CA GLN A 145 2.90 -5.08 -1.34
C GLN A 145 3.32 -3.69 -0.86
N ASN A 146 2.59 -2.66 -1.27
CA ASN A 146 2.82 -1.30 -0.84
C ASN A 146 2.41 -1.17 0.63
N CYS A 147 3.31 -1.57 1.51
CA CYS A 147 3.12 -1.57 2.95
C CYS A 147 3.29 -0.17 3.55
N PHE A 148 2.86 0.87 2.83
CA PHE A 148 2.95 2.24 3.29
C PHE A 148 2.14 2.45 4.57
N LEU A 149 1.11 1.62 4.81
CA LEU A 149 0.35 1.64 6.05
C LEU A 149 1.14 1.10 7.25
N ILE A 150 1.99 0.07 7.07
CA ILE A 150 2.78 -0.47 8.20
C ILE A 150 3.98 0.44 8.49
N VAL A 151 4.67 0.96 7.47
CA VAL A 151 5.80 1.88 7.72
C VAL A 151 5.32 3.24 8.27
N LYS A 152 4.14 3.72 7.87
CA LYS A 152 3.49 4.85 8.56
C LYS A 152 3.04 4.52 9.98
N SER A 153 2.69 3.28 10.28
CA SER A 153 2.41 2.87 11.66
C SER A 153 3.68 2.94 12.52
N TYR A 154 4.84 2.56 11.98
CA TYR A 154 6.12 2.64 12.69
C TYR A 154 6.75 4.04 12.75
N ALA A 155 6.54 4.89 11.73
CA ALA A 155 7.16 6.22 11.64
C ALA A 155 6.16 7.40 11.76
N GLY A 156 4.88 7.13 12.01
CA GLY A 156 3.80 8.10 11.82
C GLY A 156 2.60 7.93 12.75
N TYR A 157 2.81 7.44 13.97
CA TYR A 157 1.95 7.81 15.09
C TYR A 157 2.47 9.13 15.67
N ASP A 158 2.05 10.28 15.10
CA ASP A 158 1.68 11.53 15.82
C ASP A 158 1.56 12.78 14.88
N ARG A 159 0.52 13.59 15.14
CA ARG A 159 0.21 14.98 14.69
C ARG A 159 -0.85 15.30 13.61
N ARG A 160 -1.60 14.33 13.05
CA ARG A 160 -2.85 14.65 12.29
C ARG A 160 -4.15 14.25 13.00
N GLU A 161 -4.10 13.22 13.85
CA GLU A 161 -5.23 12.80 14.71
C GLU A 161 -5.50 13.78 15.87
N GLU A 162 -4.48 14.48 16.40
CA GLU A 162 -4.71 15.52 17.43
C GLU A 162 -5.61 16.64 16.90
N LYS A 163 -5.51 16.99 15.63
CA LYS A 163 -6.29 18.09 15.06
C LYS A 163 -7.75 17.71 14.82
N TYR A 164 -8.05 16.46 14.47
CA TYR A 164 -9.44 15.99 14.34
C TYR A 164 -10.06 15.65 15.71
N GLY A 165 -9.30 15.04 16.61
CA GLY A 165 -9.73 14.76 17.99
C GLY A 165 -9.95 16.03 18.82
N ALA A 166 -9.04 17.01 18.77
CA ALA A 166 -9.22 18.28 19.47
C ALA A 166 -10.40 19.10 18.90
N ASN A 167 -10.64 19.05 17.59
CA ASN A 167 -11.81 19.70 16.98
C ASN A 167 -13.12 19.02 17.38
N LEU A 168 -13.15 17.68 17.49
CA LEU A 168 -14.33 16.94 17.96
C LEU A 168 -14.61 17.25 19.44
N MET A 169 -13.57 17.25 20.28
CA MET A 169 -13.67 17.59 21.71
C MET A 169 -14.06 19.07 21.93
N ALA A 170 -13.59 19.99 21.09
CA ALA A 170 -13.97 21.40 21.16
C ALA A 170 -15.42 21.64 20.70
N HIS A 171 -15.89 20.92 19.69
CA HIS A 171 -17.28 20.98 19.22
C HIS A 171 -18.25 20.45 20.27
N GLU A 172 -17.93 19.33 20.94
CA GLU A 172 -18.77 18.78 22.02
C GLU A 172 -18.73 19.63 23.31
N ALA A 173 -17.59 20.27 23.62
CA ALA A 173 -17.50 21.22 24.74
C ALA A 173 -18.27 22.53 24.47
N GLY A 174 -18.39 22.95 23.21
CA GLY A 174 -19.25 24.07 22.79
C GLY A 174 -20.73 23.75 22.97
N LYS A 175 -21.16 22.56 22.55
CA LYS A 175 -22.57 22.13 22.63
C LYS A 175 -23.08 22.06 24.08
N ARG A 176 -22.26 21.57 25.01
CA ARG A 176 -22.61 21.54 26.45
C ARG A 176 -22.78 22.92 27.09
N LYS A 177 -22.15 23.97 26.57
CA LYS A 177 -22.30 25.34 27.11
C LYS A 177 -23.56 26.04 26.59
N GLU A 178 -24.02 25.72 25.38
CA GLU A 178 -25.30 26.20 24.83
C GLU A 178 -26.47 25.61 25.65
N ASP A 179 -26.45 24.29 25.88
CA ASP A 179 -27.51 23.58 26.63
C ASP A 179 -27.63 24.06 28.09
N THR A 180 -26.52 24.48 28.72
CA THR A 180 -26.53 25.00 30.10
C THR A 180 -27.14 26.42 30.18
N LYS A 181 -27.07 27.21 29.10
CA LYS A 181 -27.70 28.54 29.04
C LYS A 181 -29.21 28.46 28.84
N GLU A 182 -29.69 27.45 28.12
CA GLU A 182 -31.11 27.21 27.91
C GLU A 182 -31.81 26.72 29.18
N ILE A 183 -31.15 25.86 29.97
CA ILE A 183 -31.68 25.40 31.28
C ILE A 183 -31.75 26.53 32.33
N SER A 184 -30.84 27.52 32.27
CA SER A 184 -30.88 28.67 33.19
C SER A 184 -31.99 29.67 32.86
N SER A 185 -32.54 29.66 31.64
CA SER A 185 -33.58 30.60 31.22
C SER A 185 -35.01 30.04 31.44
N ALA A 186 -35.13 28.73 31.66
CA ALA A 186 -36.40 28.05 31.93
C ALA A 186 -36.81 28.03 33.42
N ASN A 187 -35.94 28.46 34.34
CA ASN A 187 -36.20 28.47 35.79
C ASN A 187 -36.55 29.87 36.35
N TYR A 188 -36.95 30.82 35.50
CA TYR A 188 -37.41 32.17 35.89
C TYR A 188 -38.77 32.55 35.28
N LEU A 189 -39.65 31.56 35.07
CA LEU A 189 -41.09 31.73 34.89
C LEU A 189 -41.86 30.79 35.83
#